data_AF-A0A378LV20-F1
#
_entry.id   AF-A0A378LV20-F1
#
_cell.length_a   1.000
_cell.length_b   1.000
_cell.length_c   1.000
_cell.angle_alpha   90.00
_cell.angle_beta   90.00
_cell.angle_gamma   90.00
#
_symmetry.space_group_name_H-M   'P 1'
#
loop_
_entity.id
_entity.type
_entity.pdbx_description
1 polymer ?
#
loop_
_entity_poly.entity_id
_entity_poly.type
_entity_poly.pdbx_seq_one_letter_code
_entity_poly.pdbx_strand_id
1 'polypeptide(L)'
;MENETLKALIADEKDILALSRRLLRHSTSYLSLRGVIQCLRQIISEQHSLRYYHASDQAYPQKLSSIQDLRKKLRSLLTENYGLTWFTRVVDRNCSDDLKLKERLYQFIQRTIGPVINLSISIEDKRKYLVVAFPNSEIRNIFLKNLGIYQKRGVLVIHENQVFFPASLSENQRLVVTFPTVKIKESFIHLLNLTKTKLVSSSYNDCSLYVNDRRILDTASKFYFAIQCPYFNSYYQIRHASLMLAQSYRDRNSFFSMERFPIELTLKIASDVCSSDAMSPEEKMKTAESNFGWPI
;
A
#
# COMPACT_ATOMS: atom_id res chain seq x y z
N MET A 1 -11.19 20.24 -8.91
CA MET A 1 -10.54 18.90 -8.88
C MET A 1 -9.23 18.82 -9.68
N GLU A 2 -9.14 19.25 -10.95
CA GLU A 2 -7.93 19.05 -11.79
C GLU A 2 -6.64 19.76 -11.30
N ASN A 3 -6.77 20.69 -10.35
CA ASN A 3 -5.63 21.36 -9.74
C ASN A 3 -4.92 20.50 -8.69
N GLU A 4 -5.65 19.63 -7.98
CA GLU A 4 -5.08 18.84 -6.88
C GLU A 4 -4.29 17.62 -7.38
N THR A 5 -4.79 16.94 -8.41
CA THR A 5 -4.08 15.81 -9.03
C THR A 5 -2.74 16.23 -9.62
N LEU A 6 -2.70 17.39 -10.30
CA LEU A 6 -1.45 17.92 -10.84
C LEU A 6 -0.49 18.36 -9.72
N LYS A 7 -0.99 19.03 -8.68
CA LYS A 7 -0.19 19.40 -7.52
C LYS A 7 0.41 18.18 -6.82
N ALA A 8 -0.36 17.10 -6.68
CA ALA A 8 0.10 15.84 -6.11
C ALA A 8 1.23 15.22 -6.97
N LEU A 9 1.07 15.18 -8.29
CA LEU A 9 2.10 14.66 -9.20
C LEU A 9 3.39 15.50 -9.15
N ILE A 10 3.29 16.83 -9.07
CA ILE A 10 4.46 17.71 -8.93
C ILE A 10 5.15 17.50 -7.57
N ALA A 11 4.40 17.29 -6.50
CA ALA A 11 4.95 16.96 -5.19
C ALA A 11 5.67 15.60 -5.23
N ASP A 12 5.06 14.59 -5.85
CA ASP A 12 5.65 13.27 -6.05
C ASP A 12 6.96 13.34 -6.84
N GLU A 13 7.02 14.14 -7.91
CA GLU A 13 8.26 14.36 -8.66
C GLU A 13 9.36 14.94 -7.77
N LYS A 14 9.04 15.94 -6.94
CA LYS A 14 10.00 16.57 -6.02
C LYS A 14 10.54 15.57 -4.99
N ASP A 15 9.68 14.75 -4.40
CA ASP A 15 10.08 13.75 -3.42
C ASP A 15 10.94 12.64 -4.07
N ILE A 16 10.62 12.21 -5.28
CA ILE A 16 11.42 11.23 -6.02
C ILE A 16 12.77 11.81 -6.45
N LEU A 17 12.81 13.09 -6.83
CA LEU A 17 14.06 13.80 -7.07
C LEU A 17 14.90 13.90 -5.78
N ALA A 18 14.28 14.18 -4.63
CA ALA A 18 14.96 14.18 -3.34
C ALA A 18 15.57 12.81 -3.02
N LEU A 19 14.82 11.71 -3.25
CA LEU A 19 15.34 10.35 -3.13
C LEU A 19 16.51 10.10 -4.09
N SER A 20 16.39 10.51 -5.36
CA SER A 20 17.42 10.27 -6.37
C SER A 20 18.77 10.94 -6.03
N ARG A 21 18.74 12.11 -5.36
CA ARG A 21 19.94 12.83 -4.90
C ARG A 21 20.68 12.09 -3.77
N ARG A 22 19.99 11.21 -3.05
CA ARG A 22 20.57 10.38 -1.98
C ARG A 22 21.22 9.10 -2.52
N LEU A 23 21.00 8.75 -3.80
CA LEU A 23 21.56 7.55 -4.41
C LEU A 23 22.89 7.82 -5.11
N LEU A 24 23.75 6.80 -5.12
CA LEU A 24 24.93 6.78 -5.97
C LEU A 24 24.52 6.76 -7.44
N ARG A 25 25.06 7.68 -8.25
CA ARG A 25 24.70 7.88 -9.66
C ARG A 25 24.87 6.65 -10.55
N HIS A 26 25.75 5.73 -10.17
CA HIS A 26 26.02 4.49 -10.90
C HIS A 26 25.22 3.29 -10.39
N SER A 27 24.41 3.45 -9.34
CA SER A 27 23.59 2.36 -8.82
C SER A 27 22.46 2.02 -9.81
N THR A 28 22.11 0.74 -9.88
CA THR A 28 20.96 0.26 -10.67
C THR A 28 19.67 0.97 -10.25
N SER A 29 19.49 1.19 -8.93
CA SER A 29 18.37 1.94 -8.37
C SER A 29 18.29 3.39 -8.85
N TYR A 30 19.43 4.06 -9.06
CA TYR A 30 19.45 5.42 -9.62
C TYR A 30 18.98 5.44 -11.08
N LEU A 31 19.42 4.48 -11.90
CA LEU A 31 18.97 4.35 -13.28
C LEU A 31 17.47 4.06 -13.36
N SER A 32 16.96 3.16 -12.52
CA SER A 32 15.52 2.88 -12.41
C SER A 32 14.73 4.12 -11.98
N LEU A 33 15.20 4.88 -10.98
CA LEU A 33 14.56 6.14 -10.57
C LEU A 33 14.55 7.19 -11.69
N ARG A 34 15.60 7.27 -12.52
CA ARG A 34 15.61 8.18 -13.66
C ARG A 34 14.46 7.88 -14.64
N GLY A 35 14.20 6.60 -14.89
CA GLY A 35 13.05 6.17 -15.69
C GLY A 35 11.71 6.58 -15.07
N VAL A 36 11.58 6.41 -13.75
CA VAL A 36 10.39 6.85 -12.99
C VAL A 36 10.18 8.35 -13.10
N ILE A 37 11.23 9.16 -12.89
CA ILE A 37 11.19 10.62 -13.00
C ILE A 37 10.78 11.05 -14.41
N GLN A 38 11.38 10.46 -15.45
CA GLN A 38 11.05 10.79 -16.83
C GLN A 38 9.58 10.47 -17.13
N CYS A 39 9.08 9.32 -16.67
CA CYS A 39 7.69 8.94 -16.88
C CYS A 39 6.73 9.90 -16.14
N LEU A 40 7.05 10.30 -14.91
CA LEU A 40 6.25 11.27 -14.16
C LEU A 40 6.20 12.64 -14.83
N ARG A 41 7.34 13.13 -15.35
CA ARG A 41 7.38 14.38 -16.11
C ARG A 41 6.49 14.34 -17.35
N GLN A 42 6.47 13.21 -18.06
CA GLN A 42 5.56 13.01 -19.19
C GLN A 42 4.09 13.07 -18.75
N ILE A 43 3.74 12.39 -17.65
CA ILE A 43 2.38 12.44 -17.09
C ILE A 43 2.01 13.87 -16.70
N ILE A 44 2.89 14.59 -15.99
CA ILE A 44 2.66 15.99 -15.58
C ILE A 44 2.44 16.87 -16.80
N SER A 45 3.28 16.73 -17.83
CA SER A 45 3.16 17.50 -19.07
C SER A 45 1.86 17.22 -19.79
N GLU A 46 1.48 15.95 -19.95
CA GLU A 46 0.22 15.58 -20.62
C GLU A 46 -1.00 16.02 -19.81
N GLN A 47 -0.98 15.84 -18.49
CA GLN A 47 -2.04 16.28 -17.58
C GLN A 47 -2.19 17.81 -17.58
N HIS A 48 -1.09 18.55 -17.69
CA HIS A 48 -1.12 20.00 -17.85
C HIS A 48 -1.70 20.39 -19.22
N SER A 49 -1.30 19.70 -20.29
CA SER A 49 -1.83 19.96 -21.64
C SER A 49 -3.33 19.67 -21.76
N LEU A 50 -3.83 18.67 -21.02
CA LEU A 50 -5.25 18.28 -21.03
C LEU A 50 -6.18 19.41 -20.59
N ARG A 51 -5.69 20.35 -19.76
CA ARG A 51 -6.46 21.51 -19.28
C ARG A 51 -6.91 22.47 -20.37
N TYR A 52 -6.25 22.41 -21.53
CA TYR A 52 -6.56 23.28 -22.68
C TYR A 52 -7.52 22.62 -23.68
N TYR A 53 -7.95 21.38 -23.41
CA TYR A 53 -8.89 20.65 -24.26
C TYR A 53 -10.24 20.52 -23.56
N HIS A 54 -11.31 20.73 -24.30
CA HIS A 54 -12.66 20.42 -23.85
C HIS A 54 -12.98 18.95 -24.08
N ALA A 55 -13.89 18.38 -23.28
CA ALA A 55 -14.30 16.97 -23.42
C ALA A 55 -14.91 16.65 -24.80
N SER A 56 -15.42 17.67 -25.50
CA SER A 56 -15.93 17.58 -26.87
C SER A 56 -14.84 17.55 -27.95
N ASP A 57 -13.60 17.86 -27.61
CA ASP A 57 -12.50 17.90 -28.57
C ASP A 57 -12.11 16.47 -28.98
N GLN A 58 -11.99 16.23 -30.28
CA GLN A 58 -11.58 14.92 -30.82
C GLN A 58 -10.21 14.44 -30.28
N ALA A 59 -9.34 15.37 -29.88
CA ALA A 59 -8.03 15.06 -29.29
C ALA A 59 -8.10 14.67 -27.80
N TYR A 60 -9.19 15.00 -27.09
CA TYR A 60 -9.31 14.75 -25.65
C TYR A 60 -9.25 13.25 -25.29
N PRO A 61 -9.99 12.33 -25.96
CA PRO A 61 -9.90 10.90 -25.70
C PRO A 61 -8.49 10.33 -25.93
N GLN A 62 -7.79 10.80 -26.97
CA GLN A 62 -6.44 10.36 -27.29
C GLN A 62 -5.44 10.75 -26.19
N LYS A 63 -5.53 11.99 -25.69
CA LYS A 63 -4.70 12.46 -24.57
C LYS A 63 -4.99 11.70 -23.28
N LEU A 64 -6.27 11.41 -23.00
CA LEU A 64 -6.64 10.62 -21.84
C LEU A 64 -6.04 9.20 -21.90
N SER A 65 -6.10 8.56 -23.06
CA SER A 65 -5.49 7.24 -23.29
C SER A 65 -3.97 7.28 -23.09
N SER A 66 -3.28 8.30 -23.62
CA SER A 66 -1.83 8.46 -23.44
C SER A 66 -1.44 8.56 -21.97
N ILE A 67 -2.19 9.34 -21.17
CA ILE A 67 -1.98 9.46 -19.73
C ILE A 67 -2.17 8.09 -19.04
N GLN A 68 -3.19 7.32 -19.44
CA GLN A 68 -3.42 5.99 -18.89
C GLN A 68 -2.27 5.02 -19.22
N ASP A 69 -1.73 5.07 -20.45
CA ASP A 69 -0.61 4.23 -20.85
C ASP A 69 0.69 4.62 -20.14
N LEU A 70 0.93 5.91 -19.93
CA LEU A 70 2.02 6.39 -19.08
C LEU A 70 1.86 5.95 -17.62
N ARG A 71 0.63 5.92 -17.07
CA ARG A 71 0.38 5.39 -15.72
C ARG A 71 0.66 3.88 -15.64
N LYS A 72 0.29 3.10 -16.67
CA LYS A 72 0.66 1.68 -16.76
C LYS A 72 2.17 1.49 -16.81
N LYS A 73 2.88 2.32 -17.59
CA LYS A 73 4.34 2.32 -17.69
C LYS A 73 5.00 2.70 -16.36
N LEU A 74 4.49 3.71 -15.66
CA LEU A 74 4.96 4.11 -14.34
C LEU A 74 4.84 2.94 -13.34
N ARG A 75 3.67 2.27 -13.35
CA ARG A 75 3.46 1.06 -12.55
C ARG A 75 4.46 -0.03 -12.89
N SER A 76 4.71 -0.32 -14.17
CA SER A 76 5.69 -1.34 -14.57
C SER A 76 7.12 -1.00 -14.16
N LEU A 77 7.49 0.28 -14.12
CA LEU A 77 8.83 0.72 -13.67
C LEU A 77 9.04 0.52 -12.17
N LEU A 78 7.97 0.57 -11.37
CA LEU A 78 8.02 0.40 -9.92
C LEU A 78 7.85 -1.07 -9.50
N THR A 79 7.44 -1.96 -10.39
CA THR A 79 7.27 -3.39 -10.12
C THR A 79 8.38 -4.23 -10.74
N GLU A 80 8.83 -5.24 -10.02
CA GLU A 80 9.65 -6.33 -10.55
C GLU A 80 8.74 -7.49 -11.01
N ASN A 81 9.37 -8.57 -11.49
CA ASN A 81 8.66 -9.80 -11.80
C ASN A 81 7.85 -10.28 -10.58
N TYR A 82 6.75 -11.00 -10.86
CA TYR A 82 6.00 -11.74 -9.84
C TYR A 82 5.29 -10.88 -8.78
N GLY A 83 5.04 -9.60 -9.07
CA GLY A 83 4.29 -8.70 -8.18
C GLY A 83 5.12 -8.13 -7.02
N LEU A 84 6.44 -8.17 -7.15
CA LEU A 84 7.36 -7.56 -6.19
C LEU A 84 7.62 -6.08 -6.54
N THR A 85 8.10 -5.29 -5.59
CA THR A 85 8.61 -3.95 -5.84
C THR A 85 9.98 -3.75 -5.21
N TRP A 86 10.88 -3.11 -5.96
CA TRP A 86 12.20 -2.73 -5.49
C TRP A 86 12.20 -1.41 -4.70
N PHE A 87 11.18 -0.59 -4.90
CA PHE A 87 11.20 0.83 -4.52
C PHE A 87 11.17 1.03 -3.00
N THR A 88 10.31 0.31 -2.27
CA THR A 88 10.25 0.44 -0.80
C THR A 88 11.57 0.06 -0.14
N ARG A 89 12.29 -0.92 -0.67
CA ARG A 89 13.65 -1.28 -0.22
C ARG A 89 14.64 -0.12 -0.38
N VAL A 90 14.54 0.62 -1.49
CA VAL A 90 15.39 1.79 -1.75
C VAL A 90 15.02 2.93 -0.81
N VAL A 91 13.72 3.17 -0.58
CA VAL A 91 13.24 4.16 0.39
C VAL A 91 13.74 3.84 1.81
N ASP A 92 13.52 2.61 2.28
CA ASP A 92 13.92 2.19 3.63
C ASP A 92 15.43 2.34 3.89
N ARG A 93 16.25 2.08 2.87
CA ARG A 93 17.72 2.16 3.00
C ARG A 93 18.26 3.59 2.98
N ASN A 94 17.56 4.52 2.32
CA ASN A 94 18.11 5.86 2.03
C ASN A 94 17.34 7.00 2.72
N CYS A 95 16.22 6.70 3.37
CA CYS A 95 15.37 7.67 4.07
C CYS A 95 15.10 7.28 5.53
N SER A 96 15.98 6.50 6.17
CA SER A 96 15.82 6.13 7.58
C SER A 96 15.95 7.33 8.53
N ASP A 97 16.68 8.36 8.10
CA ASP A 97 16.95 9.62 8.79
C ASP A 97 15.89 10.71 8.51
N ASP A 98 15.11 10.58 7.44
CA ASP A 98 14.06 11.52 7.04
C ASP A 98 12.71 10.83 6.94
N LEU A 99 12.08 10.68 8.10
CA LEU A 99 10.78 10.00 8.25
C LEU A 99 9.67 10.68 7.43
N LYS A 100 9.69 12.01 7.28
CA LYS A 100 8.68 12.74 6.52
C LYS A 100 8.79 12.45 5.03
N LEU A 101 10.00 12.46 4.47
CA LEU A 101 10.23 12.09 3.07
C LEU A 101 9.88 10.62 2.84
N LYS A 102 10.28 9.75 3.78
CA LYS A 102 9.93 8.33 3.76
C LYS A 102 8.42 8.14 3.63
N GLU A 103 7.63 8.73 4.53
CA GLU A 103 6.17 8.65 4.51
C GLU A 103 5.55 9.10 3.18
N ARG A 104 5.98 10.24 2.63
CA ARG A 104 5.46 10.73 1.34
C ARG A 104 5.81 9.81 0.18
N LEU A 105 7.01 9.21 0.17
CA LEU A 105 7.40 8.20 -0.82
C LEU A 105 6.57 6.90 -0.68
N TYR A 106 6.19 6.51 0.55
CA TYR A 106 5.25 5.41 0.77
C TYR A 106 3.83 5.74 0.28
N GLN A 107 3.38 6.99 0.42
CA GLN A 107 2.10 7.43 -0.15
C GLN A 107 2.14 7.41 -1.68
N PHE A 108 3.24 7.88 -2.29
CA PHE A 108 3.44 7.81 -3.74
C PHE A 108 3.30 6.38 -4.28
N ILE A 109 4.00 5.41 -3.67
CA ILE A 109 3.92 4.02 -4.13
C ILE A 109 2.53 3.43 -3.91
N GLN A 110 1.86 3.74 -2.80
CA GLN A 110 0.48 3.31 -2.54
C GLN A 110 -0.49 3.84 -3.60
N ARG A 111 -0.38 5.13 -3.98
CA ARG A 111 -1.20 5.72 -5.05
C ARG A 111 -0.94 5.08 -6.42
N THR A 112 0.31 4.71 -6.69
CA THR A 112 0.74 4.30 -8.03
C THR A 112 0.54 2.81 -8.29
N ILE A 113 0.89 1.96 -7.33
CA ILE A 113 0.83 0.50 -7.47
C ILE A 113 -0.07 -0.17 -6.42
N GLY A 114 -0.65 0.56 -5.48
CA GLY A 114 -1.53 0.01 -4.44
C GLY A 114 -0.78 -0.42 -3.17
N PRO A 115 -1.45 -1.15 -2.25
CA PRO A 115 -0.88 -1.62 -1.01
C PRO A 115 0.33 -2.51 -1.28
N VAL A 116 1.41 -2.18 -0.60
CA VAL A 116 2.63 -2.97 -0.57
C VAL A 116 2.82 -3.51 0.84
N ILE A 117 2.93 -4.82 0.96
CA ILE A 117 3.20 -5.49 2.24
C ILE A 117 4.66 -5.91 2.23
N ASN A 118 5.38 -5.53 3.28
CA ASN A 118 6.79 -5.86 3.42
C ASN A 118 6.95 -7.13 4.27
N LEU A 119 7.63 -8.12 3.72
CA LEU A 119 8.06 -9.32 4.41
C LEU A 119 9.53 -9.19 4.77
N SER A 120 9.85 -9.37 6.04
CA SER A 120 11.22 -9.37 6.54
C SER A 120 11.41 -10.45 7.61
N ILE A 121 12.64 -10.63 8.08
CA ILE A 121 12.95 -11.52 9.20
C ILE A 121 13.42 -10.67 10.37
N SER A 122 12.89 -10.97 11.55
CA SER A 122 13.42 -10.47 12.82
C SER A 122 14.01 -11.63 13.62
N ILE A 123 15.10 -11.35 14.34
CA ILE A 123 15.68 -12.27 15.32
C ILE A 123 15.64 -11.55 16.67
N GLU A 124 14.77 -12.01 17.56
CA GLU A 124 14.56 -11.46 18.89
C GLU A 124 14.75 -12.59 19.90
N ASP A 125 15.60 -12.41 20.90
CA ASP A 125 15.87 -13.40 21.96
C ASP A 125 16.14 -14.83 21.45
N LYS A 126 16.96 -14.93 20.38
CA LYS A 126 17.30 -16.18 19.67
C LYS A 126 16.11 -16.86 18.97
N ARG A 127 14.93 -16.25 18.96
CA ARG A 127 13.76 -16.70 18.19
C ARG A 127 13.73 -15.97 16.85
N LYS A 128 13.32 -16.68 15.80
CA LYS A 128 13.17 -16.12 14.46
C LYS A 128 11.70 -15.84 14.20
N TYR A 129 11.44 -14.74 13.51
CA TYR A 129 10.10 -14.35 13.12
C TYR A 129 10.06 -13.97 11.66
N LEU A 130 9.03 -14.42 10.94
CA LEU A 130 8.62 -13.78 9.69
C LEU A 130 7.78 -12.56 10.07
N VAL A 131 8.30 -11.37 9.76
CA VAL A 131 7.62 -10.11 10.02
C VAL A 131 6.85 -9.70 8.77
N VAL A 132 5.56 -9.50 8.94
CA VAL A 132 4.65 -8.96 7.93
C VAL A 132 4.32 -7.52 8.32
N ALA A 133 4.91 -6.55 7.64
CA ALA A 133 4.69 -5.13 7.87
C ALA A 133 3.70 -4.57 6.85
N PHE A 134 2.61 -4.02 7.38
CA PHE A 134 1.50 -3.45 6.64
C PHE A 134 1.68 -1.93 6.47
N PRO A 135 1.05 -1.33 5.44
CA PRO A 135 1.05 0.11 5.27
C PRO A 135 0.48 0.88 6.47
N ASN A 136 -0.52 0.31 7.14
CA ASN A 136 -1.18 0.87 8.31
C ASN A 136 -1.85 -0.23 9.16
N SER A 137 -2.33 0.15 10.34
CA SER A 137 -2.98 -0.73 11.31
C SER A 137 -4.33 -1.26 10.81
N GLU A 138 -5.04 -0.48 9.98
CA GLU A 138 -6.35 -0.84 9.41
C GLU A 138 -6.22 -2.06 8.50
N ILE A 139 -5.28 -2.03 7.55
CA ILE A 139 -5.02 -3.15 6.63
C ILE A 139 -4.53 -4.37 7.40
N ARG A 140 -3.66 -4.16 8.40
CA ARG A 140 -3.22 -5.23 9.32
C ARG A 140 -4.43 -5.87 10.02
N ASN A 141 -5.37 -5.08 10.51
CA ASN A 141 -6.56 -5.57 11.21
C ASN A 141 -7.49 -6.34 10.26
N ILE A 142 -7.73 -5.84 9.05
CA ILE A 142 -8.50 -6.54 8.01
C ILE A 142 -7.85 -7.88 7.68
N PHE A 143 -6.52 -7.88 7.51
CA PHE A 143 -5.76 -9.10 7.28
C PHE A 143 -5.94 -10.11 8.42
N LEU A 144 -5.75 -9.70 9.67
CA LEU A 144 -5.87 -10.57 10.84
C LEU A 144 -7.29 -11.13 11.04
N LYS A 145 -8.31 -10.30 10.76
CA LYS A 145 -9.72 -10.71 10.78
C LYS A 145 -9.99 -11.78 9.73
N ASN A 146 -9.56 -11.54 8.48
CA ASN A 146 -9.80 -12.47 7.37
C ASN A 146 -8.97 -13.75 7.46
N LEU A 147 -7.79 -13.67 8.08
CA LEU A 147 -6.96 -14.83 8.39
C LEU A 147 -7.56 -15.71 9.51
N GLY A 148 -8.49 -15.16 10.32
CA GLY A 148 -9.16 -15.88 11.40
C GLY A 148 -8.30 -16.06 12.66
N ILE A 149 -7.29 -15.21 12.88
CA ILE A 149 -6.38 -15.28 14.04
C ILE A 149 -6.59 -14.12 15.03
N TYR A 150 -7.50 -13.19 14.75
CA TYR A 150 -7.74 -11.97 15.52
C TYR A 150 -7.93 -12.15 17.06
N GLN A 151 -8.23 -13.38 17.53
CA GLN A 151 -8.50 -13.67 18.95
C GLN A 151 -7.64 -14.79 19.58
N LYS A 152 -6.71 -15.41 18.84
CA LYS A 152 -5.83 -16.46 19.41
C LYS A 152 -4.58 -15.86 20.03
N ARG A 153 -4.72 -15.34 21.25
CA ARG A 153 -3.59 -14.86 22.08
C ARG A 153 -2.56 -15.99 22.21
N GLY A 154 -1.30 -15.71 21.85
CA GLY A 154 -0.16 -16.64 22.01
C GLY A 154 0.42 -17.24 20.73
N VAL A 155 -0.23 -17.08 19.57
CA VAL A 155 0.27 -17.66 18.29
C VAL A 155 1.16 -16.69 17.50
N LEU A 156 1.00 -15.38 17.69
CA LEU A 156 1.71 -14.33 16.97
C LEU A 156 1.91 -13.10 17.85
N VAL A 157 2.96 -12.33 17.57
CA VAL A 157 3.23 -11.05 18.23
C VAL A 157 2.79 -9.93 17.28
N ILE A 158 2.07 -8.93 17.80
CA ILE A 158 1.60 -7.78 17.02
C ILE A 158 2.23 -6.53 17.65
N HIS A 159 2.93 -5.75 16.83
CA HIS A 159 3.52 -4.48 17.24
C HIS A 159 3.26 -3.45 16.14
N GLU A 160 2.54 -2.37 16.46
CA GLU A 160 2.15 -1.34 15.48
C GLU A 160 1.63 -1.95 14.17
N ASN A 161 2.10 -1.52 13.01
CA ASN A 161 1.62 -2.03 11.72
C ASN A 161 2.25 -3.38 11.33
N GLN A 162 2.84 -4.12 12.27
CA GLN A 162 3.59 -5.34 12.00
C GLN A 162 3.00 -6.54 12.74
N VAL A 163 3.07 -7.70 12.08
CA VAL A 163 2.70 -9.00 12.64
C VAL A 163 3.89 -9.95 12.52
N PHE A 164 4.28 -10.53 13.64
CA PHE A 164 5.43 -11.41 13.78
C PHE A 164 4.92 -12.84 13.90
N PHE A 165 5.19 -13.62 12.86
CA PHE A 165 4.88 -15.05 12.82
C PHE A 165 6.12 -15.82 13.29
N PRO A 166 6.02 -16.63 14.37
CA PRO A 166 7.11 -17.49 14.79
C PRO A 166 7.61 -18.34 13.64
N ALA A 167 8.93 -18.40 13.49
CA ALA A 167 9.59 -19.10 12.40
C ALA A 167 10.77 -19.92 12.91
N SER A 168 11.11 -20.97 12.18
CA SER A 168 12.27 -21.82 12.42
C SER A 168 13.07 -22.02 11.13
N LEU A 169 14.25 -22.64 11.24
CA LEU A 169 14.96 -23.13 10.05
C LEU A 169 14.67 -24.61 9.89
N SER A 170 14.33 -25.03 8.67
CA SER A 170 14.28 -26.45 8.31
C SER A 170 15.68 -27.05 8.24
N GLU A 171 15.74 -28.38 8.14
CA GLU A 171 16.99 -29.13 7.89
C GLU A 171 17.73 -28.63 6.64
N ASN A 172 16.96 -28.24 5.61
CA ASN A 172 17.47 -27.65 4.36
C ASN A 172 17.76 -26.15 4.48
N GLN A 173 17.85 -25.61 5.69
CA GLN A 173 18.19 -24.21 5.98
C GLN A 173 17.24 -23.19 5.32
N ARG A 174 15.95 -23.54 5.18
CA ARG A 174 14.90 -22.60 4.74
C ARG A 174 14.14 -22.07 5.94
N LEU A 175 13.71 -20.81 5.90
CA LEU A 175 12.79 -20.29 6.91
C LEU A 175 11.44 -20.99 6.75
N VAL A 176 10.93 -21.53 7.85
CA VAL A 176 9.64 -22.21 7.94
C VAL A 176 8.73 -21.44 8.89
N VAL A 177 7.51 -21.20 8.45
CA VAL A 177 6.41 -20.71 9.29
C VAL A 177 5.33 -21.77 9.34
N THR A 178 5.03 -22.27 10.53
CA THR A 178 3.99 -23.29 10.72
C THR A 178 2.71 -22.64 11.22
N PHE A 179 1.62 -22.87 10.50
CA PHE A 179 0.30 -22.35 10.84
C PHE A 179 -0.52 -23.38 11.63
N PRO A 180 -1.57 -22.97 12.35
CA PRO A 180 -2.39 -23.92 13.11
C PRO A 180 -3.18 -24.89 12.23
N THR A 181 -3.54 -24.50 11.01
CA THR A 181 -4.26 -25.35 10.05
C THR A 181 -3.83 -25.04 8.63
N VAL A 182 -3.98 -26.03 7.73
CA VAL A 182 -3.79 -25.86 6.28
C VAL A 182 -4.64 -24.70 5.75
N LYS A 183 -5.89 -24.58 6.20
CA LYS A 183 -6.80 -23.49 5.80
C LYS A 183 -6.22 -22.11 6.11
N ILE A 184 -5.66 -21.92 7.30
CA ILE A 184 -5.05 -20.64 7.70
C ILE A 184 -3.82 -20.34 6.84
N LYS A 185 -2.96 -21.35 6.60
CA LYS A 185 -1.80 -21.20 5.71
C LYS A 185 -2.22 -20.81 4.28
N GLU A 186 -3.22 -21.47 3.71
CA GLU A 186 -3.72 -21.14 2.37
C GLU A 186 -4.35 -19.74 2.33
N SER A 187 -5.11 -19.34 3.36
CA SER A 187 -5.61 -17.96 3.50
C SER A 187 -4.47 -16.94 3.59
N PHE A 188 -3.40 -17.22 4.33
CA PHE A 188 -2.22 -16.38 4.40
C PHE A 188 -1.58 -16.18 3.02
N ILE A 189 -1.34 -17.27 2.29
CA ILE A 189 -0.78 -17.26 0.93
C ILE A 189 -1.67 -16.43 -0.01
N HIS A 190 -2.99 -16.62 0.06
CA HIS A 190 -3.94 -15.92 -0.79
C HIS A 190 -4.01 -14.42 -0.50
N LEU A 191 -4.19 -14.03 0.78
CA LEU A 191 -4.34 -12.63 1.20
C LEU A 191 -3.10 -11.78 0.88
N LEU A 192 -1.91 -12.39 0.99
CA LEU A 192 -0.64 -11.75 0.64
C LEU A 192 -0.23 -11.96 -0.83
N ASN A 193 -1.07 -12.62 -1.64
CA ASN A 193 -0.81 -12.90 -3.06
C ASN A 193 0.53 -13.63 -3.30
N LEU A 194 0.93 -14.53 -2.39
CA LEU A 194 2.24 -15.18 -2.43
C LEU A 194 2.37 -16.24 -3.53
N THR A 195 1.26 -16.78 -4.03
CA THR A 195 1.25 -17.80 -5.10
C THR A 195 2.02 -17.36 -6.34
N LYS A 196 1.99 -16.06 -6.66
CA LYS A 196 2.65 -15.51 -7.83
C LYS A 196 4.13 -15.22 -7.60
N THR A 197 4.55 -15.03 -6.34
CA THR A 197 5.84 -14.41 -5.98
C THR A 197 7.06 -15.32 -6.18
N LYS A 198 6.89 -16.64 -6.33
CA LYS A 198 7.95 -17.68 -6.26
C LYS A 198 8.79 -17.66 -4.97
N LEU A 199 8.51 -16.73 -4.04
CA LEU A 199 9.24 -16.53 -2.79
C LEU A 199 8.93 -17.59 -1.76
N VAL A 200 7.83 -18.31 -1.92
CA VAL A 200 7.40 -19.33 -0.97
C VAL A 200 7.06 -20.62 -1.69
N SER A 201 7.31 -21.73 -1.01
CA SER A 201 6.78 -23.05 -1.35
C SER A 201 5.95 -23.57 -0.19
N SER A 202 4.90 -24.30 -0.53
CA SER A 202 3.95 -24.89 0.42
C SER A 202 3.49 -26.20 -0.19
N SER A 203 3.37 -27.25 0.62
CA SER A 203 2.67 -28.48 0.24
C SER A 203 1.20 -28.36 0.63
N TYR A 204 0.29 -28.83 -0.22
CA TYR A 204 -1.16 -28.72 0.01
C TYR A 204 -1.60 -29.38 1.33
N ASN A 205 -0.92 -30.44 1.75
CA ASN A 205 -1.27 -31.21 2.96
C ASN A 205 -0.52 -30.78 4.22
N ASP A 206 0.46 -29.89 4.12
CA ASP A 206 1.26 -29.41 5.25
C ASP A 206 0.72 -28.05 5.75
N CYS A 207 0.79 -27.83 7.06
CA CYS A 207 0.52 -26.55 7.69
C CYS A 207 1.68 -25.54 7.57
N SER A 208 2.79 -25.93 6.95
CA SER A 208 4.02 -25.14 6.89
C SER A 208 4.20 -24.41 5.57
N LEU A 209 4.73 -23.19 5.67
CA LEU A 209 5.16 -22.35 4.55
C LEU A 209 6.69 -22.22 4.59
N TYR A 210 7.34 -22.48 3.46
CA TYR A 210 8.79 -22.43 3.33
C TYR A 210 9.18 -21.23 2.47
N VAL A 211 10.06 -20.37 2.97
CA VAL A 211 10.56 -19.22 2.21
C VAL A 211 11.77 -19.63 1.37
N ASN A 212 11.68 -19.39 0.06
CA ASN A 212 12.67 -19.73 -0.96
C ASN A 212 13.62 -18.55 -1.24
N ASP A 213 14.29 -18.04 -0.20
CA ASP A 213 15.38 -17.06 -0.38
C ASP A 213 16.60 -17.48 0.45
N ARG A 214 17.74 -17.60 -0.22
CA ARG A 214 19.02 -17.97 0.43
C ARG A 214 19.60 -16.85 1.27
N ARG A 215 19.21 -15.59 1.03
CA ARG A 215 19.63 -14.40 1.81
C ARG A 215 19.17 -14.45 3.26
N ILE A 216 18.20 -15.30 3.59
CA ILE A 216 17.77 -15.61 4.95
C ILE A 216 18.93 -16.08 5.84
N LEU A 217 19.96 -16.68 5.24
CA LEU A 217 21.13 -17.19 5.94
C LEU A 217 22.24 -16.16 6.11
N ASP A 218 22.21 -15.09 5.32
CA ASP A 218 23.23 -14.06 5.33
C ASP A 218 22.83 -12.94 6.29
N THR A 219 23.42 -12.95 7.49
CA THR A 219 23.23 -11.91 8.52
C THR A 219 23.64 -10.51 8.06
N ALA A 220 24.49 -10.37 7.03
CA ALA A 220 24.84 -9.07 6.46
C ALA A 220 23.74 -8.54 5.51
N SER A 221 22.93 -9.43 4.94
CA SER A 221 21.86 -9.08 4.02
C SER A 221 20.51 -9.04 4.73
N LYS A 222 19.91 -7.85 4.84
CA LYS A 222 18.54 -7.71 5.36
C LYS A 222 17.56 -8.37 4.39
N PHE A 223 17.04 -9.55 4.76
CA PHE A 223 15.93 -10.19 4.07
C PHE A 223 14.74 -9.23 4.06
N TYR A 224 14.34 -8.81 2.86
CA TYR A 224 13.29 -7.82 2.65
C TYR A 224 12.66 -8.03 1.28
N PHE A 225 11.35 -8.28 1.28
CA PHE A 225 10.53 -8.34 0.08
C PHE A 225 9.31 -7.45 0.25
N ALA A 226 8.96 -6.76 -0.81
CA ALA A 226 7.81 -5.89 -0.83
C ALA A 226 6.85 -6.41 -1.90
N ILE A 227 5.68 -6.87 -1.49
CA ILE A 227 4.74 -7.58 -2.34
C ILE A 227 3.51 -6.72 -2.56
N GLN A 228 3.15 -6.56 -3.82
CA GLN A 228 1.88 -5.95 -4.20
C GLN A 228 0.74 -6.88 -3.80
N CYS A 229 -0.15 -6.39 -2.94
CA CYS A 229 -1.28 -7.15 -2.43
C CYS A 229 -2.59 -6.60 -2.97
N PRO A 230 -3.04 -7.04 -4.17
CA PRO A 230 -4.21 -6.49 -4.83
C PRO A 230 -5.50 -6.71 -4.06
N TYR A 231 -5.54 -7.68 -3.15
CA TYR A 231 -6.67 -7.92 -2.25
C TYR A 231 -7.07 -6.65 -1.48
N PHE A 232 -6.09 -5.84 -1.07
CA PHE A 232 -6.35 -4.60 -0.33
C PHE A 232 -6.50 -3.37 -1.24
N ASN A 233 -6.45 -3.51 -2.58
CA ASN A 233 -6.73 -2.38 -3.47
C ASN A 233 -8.14 -1.83 -3.26
N SER A 234 -9.11 -2.73 -3.06
CA SER A 234 -10.51 -2.36 -2.84
C SER A 234 -10.68 -1.52 -1.57
N TYR A 235 -9.84 -1.73 -0.55
CA TYR A 235 -9.84 -0.90 0.66
C TYR A 235 -9.57 0.58 0.34
N TYR A 236 -8.52 0.84 -0.45
CA TYR A 236 -8.18 2.21 -0.86
C TYR A 236 -9.18 2.79 -1.85
N GLN A 237 -9.78 1.97 -2.72
CA GLN A 237 -10.84 2.41 -3.63
C GLN A 237 -12.09 2.83 -2.85
N ILE A 238 -12.49 2.05 -1.85
CA ILE A 238 -13.60 2.39 -0.95
C ILE A 238 -13.26 3.67 -0.19
N ARG A 239 -12.07 3.77 0.42
CA ARG A 239 -11.63 4.98 1.13
C ARG A 239 -11.62 6.23 0.24
N HIS A 240 -11.13 6.11 -0.99
CA HIS A 240 -11.16 7.20 -1.97
C HIS A 240 -12.59 7.57 -2.37
N ALA A 241 -13.47 6.60 -2.60
CA ALA A 241 -14.88 6.85 -2.88
C ALA A 241 -15.56 7.54 -1.70
N SER A 242 -15.28 7.10 -0.47
CA SER A 242 -15.76 7.75 0.76
C SER A 242 -15.28 9.21 0.86
N LEU A 243 -14.01 9.50 0.56
CA LEU A 243 -13.49 10.88 0.48
C LEU A 243 -14.21 11.72 -0.57
N MET A 244 -14.41 11.17 -1.77
CA MET A 244 -15.11 11.87 -2.84
C MET A 244 -16.58 12.14 -2.50
N LEU A 245 -17.25 11.20 -1.85
CA LEU A 245 -18.63 11.35 -1.37
C LEU A 245 -18.71 12.40 -0.25
N ALA A 246 -17.74 12.43 0.66
CA ALA A 246 -17.68 13.45 1.71
C ALA A 246 -17.41 14.86 1.15
N GLN A 247 -16.55 14.98 0.13
CA GLN A 247 -16.29 16.26 -0.53
C GLN A 247 -17.48 16.74 -1.37
N SER A 248 -18.09 15.86 -2.17
CA SER A 248 -19.28 16.22 -2.97
C SER A 248 -20.44 16.67 -2.10
N TYR A 249 -20.55 16.09 -0.91
CA TYR A 249 -21.46 16.52 0.13
C TYR A 249 -21.13 17.93 0.62
N ARG A 250 -19.88 18.18 1.05
CA ARG A 250 -19.44 19.48 1.58
C ARG A 250 -19.67 20.61 0.58
N ASP A 251 -19.44 20.32 -0.70
CA ASP A 251 -19.60 21.28 -1.79
C ASP A 251 -21.06 21.45 -2.24
N ARG A 252 -22.03 20.79 -1.57
CA ARG A 252 -23.48 20.78 -1.87
C ARG A 252 -23.81 20.46 -3.32
N ASN A 253 -22.93 19.73 -4.01
CA ASN A 253 -22.95 19.58 -5.47
C ASN A 253 -23.40 18.18 -5.91
N SER A 254 -24.38 17.59 -5.21
CA SER A 254 -24.61 16.15 -5.22
C SER A 254 -26.07 15.75 -5.38
N PHE A 255 -26.32 14.74 -6.24
CA PHE A 255 -27.55 13.94 -6.36
C PHE A 255 -27.91 13.19 -5.06
N PHE A 256 -26.96 13.12 -4.13
CA PHE A 256 -27.05 12.46 -2.83
C PHE A 256 -27.29 13.50 -1.73
N SER A 257 -28.56 13.69 -1.34
CA SER A 257 -28.96 14.58 -0.24
C SER A 257 -28.91 13.87 1.13
N MET A 258 -28.78 14.66 2.20
CA MET A 258 -28.73 14.23 3.61
C MET A 258 -29.89 13.28 4.00
N GLU A 259 -31.03 13.40 3.34
CA GLU A 259 -32.24 12.61 3.58
C GLU A 259 -32.22 11.20 2.96
N ARG A 260 -31.23 10.89 2.10
CA ARG A 260 -31.21 9.65 1.31
C ARG A 260 -30.12 8.65 1.69
N PHE A 261 -29.18 9.03 2.56
CA PHE A 261 -28.12 8.11 3.00
C PHE A 261 -28.48 7.45 4.33
N PRO A 262 -28.50 6.11 4.41
CA PRO A 262 -28.58 5.42 5.68
C PRO A 262 -27.48 5.90 6.62
N ILE A 263 -27.81 6.09 7.90
CA ILE A 263 -26.90 6.61 8.94
C ILE A 263 -25.64 5.74 9.02
N GLU A 264 -25.78 4.43 8.85
CA GLU A 264 -24.67 3.46 8.85
C GLU A 264 -23.67 3.72 7.72
N LEU A 265 -24.15 4.15 6.55
CA LEU A 265 -23.30 4.45 5.41
C LEU A 265 -22.57 5.79 5.61
N THR A 266 -23.24 6.77 6.21
CA THR A 266 -22.65 8.07 6.57
C THR A 266 -21.56 7.92 7.64
N LEU A 267 -21.81 7.14 8.68
CA LEU A 267 -20.82 6.83 9.73
C LEU A 267 -19.62 6.09 9.16
N LYS A 268 -19.83 5.18 8.20
CA LYS A 268 -18.76 4.47 7.52
C LYS A 268 -17.92 5.41 6.66
N ILE A 269 -18.55 6.30 5.89
CA ILE A 269 -17.85 7.33 5.11
C ILE A 269 -17.02 8.24 6.03
N ALA A 270 -17.60 8.71 7.15
CA ALA A 270 -16.88 9.52 8.13
C ALA A 270 -15.67 8.79 8.71
N SER A 271 -15.85 7.51 9.08
CA SER A 271 -14.75 6.67 9.57
C SER A 271 -13.66 6.46 8.54
N ASP A 272 -14.01 6.26 7.26
CA ASP A 272 -13.02 6.06 6.19
C ASP A 272 -12.24 7.36 5.87
N VAL A 273 -12.86 8.52 6.11
CA VAL A 273 -12.28 9.86 5.88
C VAL A 273 -11.40 10.31 7.05
N CYS A 274 -11.73 9.96 8.29
CA CYS A 274 -10.97 10.32 9.48
C CYS A 274 -9.81 9.35 9.71
N SER A 275 -8.57 9.82 9.61
CA SER A 275 -7.36 9.00 9.71
C SER A 275 -6.99 8.52 11.13
N SER A 276 -7.92 8.52 12.08
CA SER A 276 -7.66 8.19 13.49
C SER A 276 -8.71 7.24 14.04
N ASP A 277 -8.32 5.98 14.24
CA ASP A 277 -9.08 4.97 14.98
C ASP A 277 -9.09 5.23 16.50
N ALA A 278 -8.48 6.31 16.98
CA ALA A 278 -8.59 6.73 18.37
C ALA A 278 -9.91 7.46 18.67
N MET A 279 -10.71 7.78 17.65
CA MET A 279 -11.96 8.51 17.81
C MET A 279 -13.13 7.57 18.12
N SER A 280 -13.87 7.87 19.20
CA SER A 280 -15.10 7.15 19.55
C SER A 280 -16.16 7.28 18.45
N PRO A 281 -17.18 6.41 18.41
CA PRO A 281 -18.32 6.56 17.51
C PRO A 281 -18.98 7.95 17.61
N GLU A 282 -19.06 8.54 18.80
CA GLU A 282 -19.56 9.91 18.99
C GLU A 282 -18.63 10.98 18.41
N GLU A 283 -17.30 10.80 18.50
CA GLU A 283 -16.33 11.73 17.92
C GLU A 283 -16.27 11.64 16.38
N LYS A 284 -16.45 10.42 15.85
CA LYS A 284 -16.65 10.19 14.42
C LYS A 284 -17.95 10.84 13.94
N MET A 285 -19.01 10.77 14.75
CA MET A 285 -20.29 11.43 14.45
C MET A 285 -20.19 12.96 14.51
N LYS A 286 -19.49 13.54 15.48
CA LYS A 286 -19.21 15.00 15.52
C LYS A 286 -18.34 15.47 14.35
N THR A 287 -17.35 14.67 13.97
CA THR A 287 -16.50 14.98 12.81
C THR A 287 -17.29 14.86 11.51
N ALA A 288 -18.21 13.88 11.43
CA ALA A 288 -19.21 13.76 10.39
C ALA A 288 -20.09 15.03 10.38
N GLU A 289 -20.76 15.39 11.47
CA GLU A 289 -21.61 16.58 11.60
C GLU A 289 -20.89 17.86 11.14
N SER A 290 -19.61 18.03 11.51
CA SER A 290 -18.81 19.21 11.09
C SER A 290 -18.44 19.22 9.61
N ASN A 291 -18.17 18.05 9.01
CA ASN A 291 -17.85 17.92 7.58
C ASN A 291 -19.10 17.89 6.69
N PHE A 292 -20.22 17.45 7.25
CA PHE A 292 -21.53 17.30 6.61
C PHE A 292 -22.50 18.42 6.98
N GLY A 293 -22.09 19.48 7.70
CA GLY A 293 -22.92 20.66 7.95
C GLY A 293 -24.34 20.37 8.47
N TRP A 294 -24.48 19.41 9.40
CA TRP A 294 -25.76 19.12 10.04
C TRP A 294 -26.16 20.32 10.91
N PRO A 295 -27.44 20.75 10.92
CA PRO A 295 -27.88 21.71 11.92
C PRO A 295 -27.81 21.04 13.30
N ILE A 296 -27.20 21.74 14.26
CA ILE A 296 -27.20 21.38 15.68
C ILE A 296 -28.64 21.48 16.22
#